data_AF-A0A2E8PAE4-F1
#
_entry.id   AF-A0A2E8PAE4-F1
#
_cell.length_a   1.000
_cell.length_b   1.000
_cell.length_c   1.000
_cell.angle_alpha   90.00
_cell.angle_beta   90.00
_cell.angle_gamma   90.00
#
_symmetry.space_group_name_H-M   'P 1'
#
loop_
_entity.id
_entity.type
_entity.pdbx_description
1 polymer ?
#
loop_
_entity_poly.entity_id
_entity_poly.type
_entity_poly.pdbx_seq_one_letter_code
_entity_poly.pdbx_strand_id
1 'polypeptide(L)' 'KGLAETVASVVGFDGEIEWDTSKPDGMPRKLLDTSRINALGWHPTIKLRDGVASTYDWYVANYEAA' A
#
# COMPACT_ATOMS: atom_id res chain seq x y z
N LYS A 1 9.56 4.68 -2.65
CA LYS A 1 9.54 3.72 -3.79
C LYS A 1 8.72 2.46 -3.48
N GLY A 2 8.98 1.75 -2.37
CA GLY A 2 8.38 0.43 -2.07
C GLY A 2 6.85 0.27 -2.17
N LEU A 3 6.03 1.27 -1.80
CA LEU A 3 4.58 1.12 -1.91
C LEU A 3 4.11 1.14 -3.38
N ALA A 4 4.62 2.08 -4.19
CA ALA A 4 4.25 2.18 -5.60
C ALA A 4 4.66 0.90 -6.37
N GLU A 5 5.85 0.37 -6.08
CA GLU A 5 6.33 -0.90 -6.66
C GLU A 5 5.47 -2.10 -6.23
N THR A 6 5.02 -2.13 -4.96
CA THR A 6 4.11 -3.17 -4.47
C THR A 6 2.78 -3.14 -5.22
N VAL A 7 2.20 -1.95 -5.41
CA VAL A 7 0.96 -1.78 -6.18
C VAL A 7 1.17 -2.21 -7.62
N ALA A 8 2.21 -1.71 -8.29
CA ALA A 8 2.55 -2.08 -9.67
C ALA A 8 2.65 -3.61 -9.86
N SER A 9 3.36 -4.29 -8.94
CA SER A 9 3.48 -5.75 -8.97
C SER A 9 2.15 -6.47 -8.74
N VAL A 10 1.27 -5.94 -7.88
CA VAL A 10 -0.04 -6.55 -7.61
C VAL A 10 -0.97 -6.43 -8.82
N VAL A 11 -0.97 -5.28 -9.49
CA VAL A 11 -1.87 -5.02 -10.63
C VAL A 11 -1.34 -5.56 -11.96
N GLY A 12 -0.12 -6.11 -11.98
CA GLY A 12 0.53 -6.59 -13.20
C GLY A 12 0.99 -5.47 -14.14
N PHE A 13 1.42 -4.33 -13.60
CA PHE A 13 1.95 -3.22 -14.39
C PHE A 13 3.43 -3.44 -14.73
N ASP A 14 3.72 -3.60 -16.02
CA ASP A 14 5.07 -3.82 -16.56
C ASP A 14 5.72 -2.55 -17.15
N GLY A 15 5.11 -1.39 -16.95
CA GLY A 15 5.66 -0.10 -17.40
C GLY A 15 6.67 0.51 -16.43
N GLU A 16 7.12 1.73 -16.73
CA GLU A 16 8.06 2.48 -15.88
C GLU A 16 7.34 3.34 -14.83
N ILE A 17 7.89 3.39 -13.62
CA ILE A 17 7.42 4.28 -12.54
C ILE A 17 8.29 5.53 -12.52
N GLU A 18 7.74 6.65 -12.95
CA GLU A 18 8.39 7.96 -12.89
C GLU A 18 8.02 8.74 -11.61
N TRP A 19 8.99 9.47 -11.06
CA TRP A 19 8.81 10.31 -9.87
C TRP A 19 8.97 11.78 -10.25
N ASP A 20 7.87 12.54 -10.21
CA ASP A 20 7.89 13.98 -10.44
C ASP A 20 8.41 14.74 -9.21
N THR A 21 9.71 15.04 -9.19
CA THR A 21 10.38 15.77 -8.10
C THR A 21 10.08 17.28 -8.11
N SER A 22 9.29 17.79 -9.05
CA SER A 22 8.78 19.18 -8.98
C SER A 22 7.70 19.34 -7.92
N LYS A 23 7.09 18.24 -7.47
CA LYS A 23 6.07 18.23 -6.41
C LYS A 23 6.74 18.09 -5.04
N PRO A 24 6.24 18.79 -4.01
CA PRO A 24 6.81 18.70 -2.67
C PRO A 24 6.54 17.33 -2.06
N ASP A 25 7.56 16.78 -1.39
CA ASP A 25 7.37 15.61 -0.52
C ASP A 25 6.65 16.00 0.77
N GLY A 26 5.91 15.04 1.33
CA GLY A 26 5.32 15.16 2.66
C GLY A 26 6.34 14.96 3.78
N MET A 27 5.86 14.66 4.99
CA MET A 27 6.75 14.29 6.10
C MET A 27 7.53 13.00 5.79
N PRO A 28 8.88 12.98 5.92
CA PRO A 28 9.69 11.83 5.53
C PRO A 28 9.34 10.51 6.25
N ARG A 29 8.82 10.59 7.48
CA ARG A 29 8.41 9.43 8.26
C ARG A 29 7.24 9.76 9.17
N LYS A 30 6.16 8.99 9.03
CA LYS A 30 4.98 9.06 9.91
C LYS A 30 4.53 7.64 10.26
N LEU A 31 4.95 7.14 11.42
CA LEU A 31 4.63 5.80 11.91
C LEU A 31 4.10 5.88 13.34
N LEU A 32 3.31 4.88 13.74
CA LEU A 32 2.84 4.72 15.12
C LEU A 32 3.76 3.76 15.88
N ASP A 33 3.98 4.03 17.16
CA ASP A 33 4.45 3.01 18.10
C ASP A 33 3.28 2.07 18.42
N THR A 34 3.46 0.78 18.15
CA THR A 34 2.46 -0.28 18.39
C THR A 34 2.74 -1.08 19.67
N SER A 35 3.75 -0.70 20.46
CA SER A 35 4.15 -1.42 21.68
C SER A 35 2.98 -1.70 22.63
N ARG A 36 2.11 -0.71 22.86
CA ARG A 36 0.95 -0.84 23.75
C ARG A 36 -0.08 -1.85 23.25
N ILE A 37 -0.44 -1.82 21.96
CA ILE A 37 -1.47 -2.72 21.43
C ILE A 37 -0.92 -4.16 21.31
N ASN A 38 0.37 -4.30 20.98
CA ASN A 38 1.06 -5.59 20.98
C ASN A 38 1.13 -6.20 22.38
N ALA A 39 1.37 -5.40 23.43
CA ALA A 39 1.37 -5.84 24.82
C ALA A 39 -0.02 -6.31 25.30
N LEU A 40 -1.10 -5.85 24.67
CA LEU A 40 -2.46 -6.35 24.90
C LEU A 40 -2.75 -7.66 24.13
N GLY A 41 -1.77 -8.20 23.42
CA GLY A 41 -1.86 -9.46 22.69
C GLY A 41 -2.32 -9.33 21.25
N TRP A 42 -2.74 -8.14 20.82
CA TRP A 42 -3.16 -7.92 19.43
C TRP A 42 -1.96 -7.61 18.53
N HIS A 43 -1.89 -8.28 17.38
CA HIS A 43 -0.88 -8.05 16.36
C HIS A 43 -1.54 -8.01 14.99
N PRO A 44 -1.09 -7.14 14.07
CA PRO A 44 -1.60 -7.14 12.70
C PRO A 44 -1.19 -8.45 12.00
N THR A 45 -2.15 -9.10 11.35
CA THR A 45 -1.93 -10.38 10.67
C THR A 45 -1.83 -10.26 9.15
N ILE A 46 -2.37 -9.17 8.59
CA ILE A 46 -2.38 -8.91 7.16
C ILE A 46 -1.10 -8.13 6.80
N LYS A 47 -0.26 -8.70 5.92
CA LYS A 47 0.90 -7.99 5.39
C LYS A 47 0.47 -6.96 4.35
N LEU A 48 1.30 -5.94 4.14
CA LEU A 48 0.99 -4.86 3.19
C LEU A 48 0.64 -5.38 1.79
N ARG A 49 1.44 -6.28 1.22
CA ARG A 49 1.19 -6.86 -0.11
C ARG A 49 -0.15 -7.60 -0.16
N ASP A 50 -0.43 -8.42 0.83
CA ASP A 50 -1.66 -9.23 0.89
C ASP A 50 -2.90 -8.34 0.95
N GLY A 51 -2.84 -7.28 1.78
CA GLY A 51 -3.93 -6.29 1.87
C GLY A 51 -4.10 -5.46 0.60
N VAL A 52 -3.01 -5.09 -0.09
CA VAL A 52 -3.07 -4.41 -1.39
C VAL A 52 -3.71 -5.32 -2.44
N ALA A 53 -3.33 -6.60 -2.49
CA ALA A 53 -3.90 -7.58 -3.41
C ALA A 53 -5.40 -7.77 -3.20
N SER A 54 -5.85 -8.05 -1.98
CA SER A 54 -7.28 -8.22 -1.72
C SER A 54 -8.10 -6.95 -1.99
N THR A 55 -7.50 -5.78 -1.77
CA THR A 55 -8.15 -4.50 -2.10
C THR A 55 -8.28 -4.31 -3.60
N TYR A 56 -7.25 -4.68 -4.37
CA TYR A 56 -7.31 -4.64 -5.83
C TYR A 56 -8.35 -5.62 -6.39
N ASP A 57 -8.38 -6.85 -5.88
CA ASP A 57 -9.38 -7.85 -6.27
C ASP A 57 -10.80 -7.33 -6.03
N TRP A 58 -11.04 -6.73 -4.85
CA TRP A 58 -12.33 -6.08 -4.55
C TRP A 58 -12.61 -4.94 -5.53
N TYR A 59 -11.63 -4.07 -5.81
CA TYR A 59 -11.79 -2.97 -6.75
C TYR A 59 -12.21 -3.48 -8.14
N VAL A 60 -11.51 -4.47 -8.71
CA VAL A 60 -11.86 -5.04 -10.02
C VAL A 60 -13.27 -5.63 -10.04
N ALA A 61 -13.69 -6.28 -8.95
CA ALA A 61 -15.03 -6.88 -8.86
C ALA A 61 -16.16 -5.86 -8.73
N ASN A 62 -15.88 -4.62 -8.30
CA ASN A 62 -16.89 -3.60 -7.97
C ASN A 62 -16.75 -2.31 -8.78
N TYR A 63 -15.71 -2.21 -9.61
CA TYR A 63 -15.53 -1.06 -10.48
C TYR A 63 -16.33 -1.25 -11.76
N GLU A 64 -17.38 -0.46 -11.94
CA GLU A 64 -18.02 -0.29 -13.23
C GLU A 64 -17.16 0.66 -14.07
N ALA A 65 -16.58 0.14 -15.15
CA ALA A 65 -15.95 0.98 -16.15
C ALA A 65 -17.05 1.78 -16.87
N ALA A 66 -16.90 3.10 -16.91
CA ALA A 66 -17.79 4.01 -17.64
C ALA A 66 -17.66 3.85 -19.16
#